data_AF-A0A7T4WZR7-F1
#
_entry.id   AF-A0A7T4WZR7-F1
#
_cell.length_a   1.000
_cell.length_b   1.000
_cell.length_c   1.000
_cell.angle_alpha   90.00
_cell.angle_beta   90.00
_cell.angle_gamma   90.00
#
_symmetry.space_group_name_H-M   'P 1'
#
loop_
_entity.id
_entity.type
_entity.pdbx_description
1 polymer ?
#
loop_
_entity_poly.entity_id
_entity_poly.type
_entity_poly.pdbx_seq_one_letter_code
_entity_poly.pdbx_strand_id
1 'polypeptide(L)'
;MIQYSFVLIVPVLFILSVTESFILSAMMIMITGFLIFMPYSSLVVLGQQYLPNRVGLASGVTLGLSVSAGGVFAPVLGKVADIYGVSMVMTIIFVIALIALIFTMILTKSHKKADVEGLV
;
A
#
# COMPACT_ATOMS: atom_id res chain seq x y z
N MET A 1 -11.86 -2.79 5.29
CA MET A 1 -11.53 -1.79 4.24
C MET A 1 -10.13 -1.98 3.68
N ILE A 2 -9.10 -2.09 4.53
CA ILE A 2 -7.69 -2.25 4.12
C ILE A 2 -7.48 -3.42 3.14
N GLN A 3 -7.98 -4.62 3.45
CA GLN A 3 -7.85 -5.79 2.59
C GLN A 3 -8.45 -5.60 1.19
N TYR A 4 -9.67 -5.08 1.10
CA TYR A 4 -10.33 -4.87 -0.19
C TYR A 4 -9.53 -3.92 -1.07
N SER A 5 -9.01 -2.81 -0.50
CA SER A 5 -8.14 -1.90 -1.23
C SER A 5 -6.88 -2.61 -1.75
N PHE A 6 -6.17 -3.37 -0.92
CA PHE A 6 -4.96 -4.10 -1.36
C PHE A 6 -5.23 -5.26 -2.33
N VAL A 7 -6.39 -5.90 -2.24
CA VAL A 7 -6.79 -6.94 -3.22
C VAL A 7 -7.12 -6.31 -4.56
N LEU A 8 -7.78 -5.14 -4.58
CA LEU A 8 -8.11 -4.43 -5.81
C LEU A 8 -6.90 -3.72 -6.44
N ILE A 9 -5.93 -3.26 -5.64
CA ILE A 9 -4.78 -2.51 -6.18
C ILE A 9 -3.81 -3.42 -6.96
N VAL A 10 -3.67 -4.68 -6.57
CA VAL A 10 -2.77 -5.65 -7.25
C VAL A 10 -3.14 -5.88 -8.72
N PRO A 11 -4.39 -6.22 -9.09
CA PRO A 11 -4.76 -6.39 -10.50
C PRO A 11 -4.69 -5.05 -11.27
N VAL A 12 -5.01 -3.92 -10.63
CA VAL A 12 -4.89 -2.60 -11.27
C VAL A 12 -3.43 -2.27 -11.61
N LEU A 13 -2.51 -2.51 -10.68
CA LEU A 13 -1.08 -2.31 -10.91
C LEU A 13 -0.50 -3.32 -11.91
N PHE A 14 -1.00 -4.56 -11.93
CA PHE A 14 -0.63 -5.54 -12.95
C PHE A 14 -1.01 -5.06 -14.35
N ILE A 15 -2.26 -4.59 -14.51
CA ILE A 15 -2.75 -4.03 -15.77
C ILE A 15 -1.91 -2.81 -16.17
N LEU A 16 -1.62 -1.91 -15.22
CA LEU A 16 -0.77 -0.74 -15.46
C LEU A 16 0.67 -1.12 -15.88
N SER A 17 1.20 -2.22 -15.36
CA SER A 17 2.56 -2.68 -15.67
C SER A 17 2.70 -3.30 -17.07
N VAL A 18 1.63 -3.91 -17.59
CA VAL A 18 1.63 -4.60 -18.90
C VAL A 18 1.06 -3.73 -20.03
N THR A 19 0.34 -2.67 -19.69
CA THR A 19 -0.35 -1.82 -20.66
C THR A 19 0.57 -0.72 -21.23
N GLU A 20 0.60 -0.61 -22.55
CA GLU A 20 1.27 0.49 -23.27
C GLU A 20 0.30 1.58 -23.77
N SER A 21 -1.01 1.40 -23.61
CA SER A 21 -2.04 2.35 -24.05
C SER A 21 -2.18 3.55 -23.10
N PHE A 22 -2.06 4.76 -23.67
CA PHE A 22 -2.14 6.02 -22.92
C PHE A 22 -3.46 6.19 -22.15
N ILE A 23 -4.61 5.94 -22.80
CA ILE A 23 -5.94 6.16 -22.20
C ILE A 23 -6.15 5.20 -21.03
N LEU A 24 -5.78 3.93 -21.19
CA LEU A 24 -5.97 2.92 -20.17
C LEU A 24 -5.06 3.17 -18.97
N SER A 25 -3.80 3.54 -19.20
CA SER A 25 -2.88 3.94 -18.12
C SER A 25 -3.38 5.16 -17.36
N ALA A 26 -3.92 6.19 -18.03
CA ALA A 26 -4.50 7.36 -17.36
C ALA A 26 -5.70 6.98 -16.47
N MET A 27 -6.59 6.13 -16.96
CA MET A 27 -7.73 5.64 -16.16
C MET A 27 -7.27 4.80 -14.96
N MET A 28 -6.30 3.90 -15.17
CA MET A 28 -5.77 3.05 -14.09
C MET A 28 -5.04 3.86 -13.03
N ILE A 29 -4.31 4.93 -13.39
CA ILE A 29 -3.66 5.84 -12.43
C ILE A 29 -4.70 6.52 -11.54
N MET A 30 -5.83 6.99 -12.10
CA MET A 30 -6.91 7.57 -11.30
C MET A 30 -7.48 6.56 -10.30
N ILE A 31 -7.75 5.33 -10.75
CA ILE A 31 -8.26 4.25 -9.90
C ILE A 31 -7.24 3.89 -8.81
N THR A 32 -5.96 3.84 -9.16
CA THR A 32 -4.86 3.56 -8.22
C THR A 32 -4.81 4.62 -7.11
N GLY A 33 -4.91 5.90 -7.47
CA GLY A 33 -4.98 6.99 -6.48
C GLY A 33 -6.15 6.81 -5.51
N PHE A 34 -7.35 6.54 -6.03
CA PHE A 34 -8.52 6.28 -5.19
C PHE A 34 -8.31 5.08 -4.24
N LEU A 35 -7.77 3.96 -4.75
CA LEU A 35 -7.54 2.75 -3.96
C LEU A 35 -6.50 2.96 -2.86
N ILE A 36 -5.43 3.74 -3.09
CA ILE A 36 -4.40 4.05 -2.08
C ILE A 36 -4.98 4.88 -0.92
N PHE A 37 -5.87 5.83 -1.22
CA PHE A 37 -6.45 6.71 -0.19
C PHE A 37 -7.66 6.10 0.53
N MET A 38 -8.38 5.16 -0.09
CA MET A 38 -9.53 4.49 0.51
C MET A 38 -9.26 3.90 1.92
N PRO A 39 -8.17 3.16 2.18
CA PRO A 39 -7.89 2.59 3.50
C PRO A 39 -7.18 3.55 4.46
N TYR A 40 -6.85 4.79 4.04
CA TYR A 40 -5.95 5.67 4.76
C TYR A 40 -6.44 6.02 6.17
N SER A 41 -7.74 6.32 6.31
CA SER A 41 -8.35 6.60 7.61
C SER A 41 -8.28 5.37 8.54
N SER A 42 -8.64 4.18 8.05
CA SER A 42 -8.58 2.95 8.86
C SER A 42 -7.15 2.56 9.25
N LEU A 43 -6.16 2.81 8.39
CA LEU A 43 -4.74 2.56 8.68
C LEU A 43 -4.25 3.43 9.84
N VAL A 44 -4.59 4.71 9.86
CA VAL A 44 -4.20 5.63 10.93
C VAL A 44 -4.86 5.24 12.25
N VAL A 45 -6.16 4.93 12.22
CA VAL A 45 -6.90 4.51 13.43
C VAL A 45 -6.31 3.21 13.99
N LEU A 46 -5.98 2.24 13.13
CA LEU A 46 -5.37 0.99 13.56
C LEU A 46 -3.98 1.23 14.20
N GLY A 47 -3.16 2.11 13.62
CA GLY A 47 -1.88 2.51 14.21
C GLY A 47 -2.05 3.13 15.60
N GLN A 48 -3.06 4.00 15.76
CA GLN A 48 -3.42 4.60 17.04
C GLN A 48 -3.91 3.57 18.07
N GLN A 49 -4.67 2.56 17.63
CA GLN A 49 -5.14 1.48 18.50
C GLN A 49 -4.00 0.60 19.03
N TYR A 50 -2.91 0.41 18.28
CA TYR A 50 -1.73 -0.30 18.77
C TYR A 50 -0.92 0.48 19.81
N LEU A 51 -1.08 1.80 19.89
CA LEU A 51 -0.37 2.69 20.81
C LEU A 51 -1.31 3.75 21.43
N PRO A 52 -2.34 3.34 22.21
CA PRO A 52 -3.45 4.20 22.61
C PRO A 52 -3.02 5.38 23.50
N ASN A 53 -1.97 5.20 24.30
CA ASN A 53 -1.44 6.24 25.18
C ASN A 53 -0.47 7.21 24.48
N ARG A 54 -0.18 7.00 23.19
CA ARG A 54 0.77 7.82 22.41
C ARG A 54 0.25 8.08 20.99
N VAL A 55 -0.98 8.55 20.88
CA VAL A 55 -1.66 8.79 19.58
C VAL A 55 -0.85 9.66 18.61
N GLY A 56 -0.12 10.68 19.10
CA GLY A 56 0.75 11.52 18.27
C GLY A 56 2.01 10.80 17.76
N LEU A 57 2.59 9.89 18.55
CA LEU A 57 3.68 9.03 18.10
C LEU A 57 3.17 8.00 17.09
N ALA A 58 2.00 7.42 17.35
CA ALA A 58 1.39 6.41 16.50
C ALA A 58 1.11 6.94 15.08
N SER A 59 0.48 8.11 14.97
CA SER A 59 0.26 8.78 13.68
C SER A 59 1.57 9.25 13.05
N GLY A 60 2.50 9.79 13.84
CA GLY A 60 3.81 10.24 13.38
C GLY A 60 4.66 9.11 12.78
N VAL A 61 4.70 7.95 13.42
CA VAL A 61 5.41 6.75 12.92
C VAL A 61 4.69 6.20 11.68
N THR A 62 3.36 6.09 11.71
CA THR A 62 2.59 5.50 10.61
C THR A 62 2.64 6.36 9.35
N LEU A 63 2.45 7.67 9.47
CA LEU A 63 2.39 8.58 8.33
C LEU A 63 3.77 9.14 7.98
N GLY A 64 4.51 9.61 8.99
CA GLY A 64 5.81 10.25 8.81
C GLY A 64 6.84 9.30 8.23
N LEU A 65 7.04 8.12 8.84
CA LEU A 65 8.03 7.16 8.30
C LEU A 65 7.64 6.65 6.92
N SER A 66 6.35 6.41 6.67
CA SER A 66 5.87 5.95 5.36
C SER A 66 6.14 6.98 4.26
N VAL A 67 5.83 8.26 4.51
CA VAL A 67 6.07 9.35 3.55
C VAL A 67 7.56 9.58 3.36
N SER A 68 8.36 9.59 4.44
CA SER A 68 9.82 9.73 4.36
C SER A 68 10.46 8.59 3.58
N ALA A 69 10.07 7.34 3.84
CA ALA A 69 10.55 6.19 3.07
C ALA A 69 10.19 6.35 1.58
N GLY A 70 8.94 6.69 1.27
CA GLY A 70 8.51 6.95 -0.11
C GLY A 70 9.33 8.05 -0.79
N GLY A 71 9.59 9.16 -0.09
CA GLY A 71 10.40 10.27 -0.59
C GLY A 71 11.87 9.90 -0.84
N VAL A 72 12.47 9.06 0.00
CA VAL A 72 13.85 8.57 -0.18
C VAL A 72 13.95 7.57 -1.33
N PHE A 73 12.95 6.69 -1.50
CA PHE A 73 12.94 5.70 -2.58
C PHE A 73 12.52 6.28 -3.94
N ALA A 74 11.76 7.37 -3.98
CA ALA A 74 11.34 8.03 -5.21
C ALA A 74 12.50 8.34 -6.20
N PRO A 75 13.61 9.01 -5.81
CA PRO A 75 14.73 9.26 -6.73
C PRO A 75 15.45 7.97 -7.15
N VAL A 76 15.47 6.94 -6.31
CA VAL A 76 16.05 5.63 -6.65
C VAL A 76 15.24 4.99 -7.78
N LEU A 77 13.91 4.98 -7.65
CA LEU A 77 13.02 4.50 -8.71
C LEU A 77 13.09 5.38 -9.96
N GLY A 78 13.24 6.70 -9.82
CA GLY A 78 13.47 7.61 -10.95
C GLY A 78 14.73 7.24 -11.74
N LYS A 79 15.85 7.00 -11.05
CA LYS A 79 17.09 6.54 -11.70
C LYS A 79 16.94 5.18 -12.39
N VAL A 80 16.15 4.26 -11.81
CA VAL A 80 15.80 2.99 -12.46
C VAL A 80 14.97 3.25 -13.72
N ALA A 81 14.04 4.20 -13.68
CA ALA A 81 13.24 4.59 -14.85
C ALA A 81 14.13 5.15 -15.97
N ASP A 82 15.15 5.94 -15.64
CA ASP A 82 16.06 6.52 -16.62
C ASP A 82 16.92 5.46 -17.33
N ILE A 83 17.29 4.38 -16.63
CA ILE A 83 18.17 3.32 -17.17
C ILE A 83 17.39 2.21 -17.87
N TYR A 84 16.28 1.75 -17.26
CA TYR A 84 15.53 0.57 -17.70
C TYR A 84 14.13 0.89 -18.22
N GLY A 85 13.73 2.17 -18.18
CA GLY A 85 12.41 2.62 -18.59
C GLY A 85 11.35 2.52 -17.49
N VAL A 86 10.23 3.20 -17.73
CA VAL A 86 9.09 3.28 -16.80
C VAL A 86 8.43 1.92 -16.56
N SER A 87 8.43 1.03 -17.55
CA SER A 87 7.84 -0.31 -17.43
C SER A 87 8.49 -1.15 -16.31
N MET A 88 9.81 -1.06 -16.15
CA MET A 88 10.51 -1.76 -15.07
C MET A 88 10.12 -1.22 -13.70
N VAL A 89 9.95 0.11 -13.56
CA VAL A 89 9.49 0.72 -12.32
C VAL A 89 8.07 0.29 -11.97
N MET A 90 7.16 0.22 -12.95
CA MET A 90 5.80 -0.28 -12.72
C MET A 90 5.80 -1.73 -12.25
N THR A 91 6.69 -2.57 -12.79
CA THR A 91 6.86 -3.96 -12.35
C THR A 91 7.36 -4.03 -10.90
N ILE A 92 8.32 -3.19 -10.53
CA ILE A 92 8.83 -3.10 -9.14
C ILE A 92 7.70 -2.69 -8.18
N ILE A 93 6.92 -1.67 -8.53
CA ILE A 93 5.78 -1.20 -7.72
C ILE A 93 4.73 -2.31 -7.57
N PHE A 94 4.44 -3.05 -8.64
CA PHE A 94 3.56 -4.21 -8.60
C PHE A 94 4.05 -5.30 -7.63
N VAL A 95 5.35 -5.64 -7.67
CA VAL A 95 5.94 -6.62 -6.74
C VAL A 95 5.86 -6.14 -5.29
N ILE A 96 6.13 -4.86 -5.03
CA ILE A 96 5.99 -4.27 -3.69
C ILE A 96 4.52 -4.36 -3.21
N ALA A 97 3.55 -4.08 -4.09
CA ALA A 97 2.13 -4.18 -3.76
C ALA A 97 1.71 -5.63 -3.45
N LEU A 98 2.26 -6.62 -4.16
CA LEU A 98 2.05 -8.04 -3.83
C LEU A 98 2.58 -8.39 -2.44
N ILE A 99 3.78 -7.93 -2.09
CA ILE A 99 4.36 -8.14 -0.76
C ILE A 99 3.47 -7.50 0.32
N ALA A 100 2.98 -6.28 0.08
CA ALA A 100 2.08 -5.58 0.99
C ALA A 100 0.73 -6.32 1.16
N LEU A 101 0.18 -6.90 0.08
CA LEU A 101 -1.02 -7.72 0.14
C LEU A 101 -0.78 -8.96 1.02
N ILE A 102 0.35 -9.65 0.86
CA ILE A 102 0.71 -10.83 1.67
C ILE A 102 0.78 -10.45 3.16
N PHE A 103 1.47 -9.37 3.51
CA PHE A 103 1.54 -8.89 4.89
C PHE A 103 0.17 -8.51 5.45
N THR A 104 -0.68 -7.85 4.65
CA THR A 104 -2.03 -7.45 5.06
C THR A 104 -2.90 -8.67 5.39
N MET A 105 -2.78 -9.74 4.60
CA MET A 105 -3.49 -11.00 4.83
C MET A 105 -3.01 -11.69 6.12
N ILE A 106 -1.70 -11.69 6.38
CA ILE A 106 -1.11 -12.26 7.61
C ILE A 106 -1.59 -11.49 8.85
N LEU A 107 -1.53 -10.15 8.82
CA LEU A 107 -1.87 -9.30 9.97
C LEU A 107 -3.32 -9.51 10.42
N THR A 108 -4.24 -9.70 9.48
CA THR A 108 -5.66 -9.89 9.80
C THR A 108 -5.94 -11.26 10.43
N LYS A 109 -5.18 -12.30 10.04
CA LYS A 109 -5.31 -13.63 10.67
C LYS A 109 -4.98 -13.60 12.16
N SER A 110 -4.05 -12.72 12.57
CA SER A 110 -3.69 -12.52 13.98
C SER A 110 -4.83 -11.90 14.79
N HIS A 111 -5.46 -10.85 14.28
CA HIS A 111 -6.57 -10.17 14.97
C HIS A 111 -7.82 -11.06 15.10
N LYS A 112 -8.13 -11.88 14.08
CA LYS A 112 -9.28 -12.80 14.12
C LYS A 112 -9.08 -13.95 15.13
N LYS A 113 -7.84 -14.25 15.54
CA LYS A 113 -7.55 -15.33 16.47
C LYS A 113 -7.66 -14.88 17.93
N ALA A 114 -7.25 -13.65 18.24
CA ALA A 114 -7.34 -13.08 19.58
C ALA A 114 -8.79 -12.87 20.06
N ASP A 115 -9.73 -12.56 19.15
CA ASP A 115 -11.15 -12.38 19.47
C ASP A 115 -11.87 -13.72 19.74
N VAL A 116 -11.33 -14.83 19.19
CA VAL A 116 -11.89 -16.18 19.38
C VAL A 116 -11.35 -16.85 20.65
N GLU A 117 -10.10 -16.57 21.03
CA GLU A 117 -9.50 -17.07 22.29
C GLU A 117 -9.97 -16.28 23.53
N GLY A 118 -10.53 -15.07 23.38
CA GLY A 118 -11.15 -14.31 24.48
C GLY A 118 -12.60 -14.70 24.79
N LEU A 119 -13.18 -15.61 24.01
CA LEU A 119 -14.56 -16.12 24.16
C LEU A 119 -14.62 -17.60 24.61
N VAL A 120 -13.47 -18.20 24.96
CA VAL A 120 -13.34 -19.55 25.54
C VAL A 120 -12.71 -19.43 26.93
#